data_AF-A0AB35HM74-F1
#
_entry.id   AF-A0AB35HM74-F1
#
_cell.length_a   1.000
_cell.length_b   1.000
_cell.length_c   1.000
_cell.angle_alpha   90.00
_cell.angle_beta   90.00
_cell.angle_gamma   90.00
#
_symmetry.space_group_name_H-M   'P 1'
#
loop_
_entity.id
_entity.type
_entity.pdbx_description
1 polymer ?
#
loop_
_entity_poly.entity_id
_entity_poly.type
_entity_poly.pdbx_seq_one_letter_code
_entity_poly.pdbx_strand_id
1 'polypeptide(L)'
;MGVFTKKQKQASERLYESEIKEYLHEQDGFKHILMINSFSRWANQAFTVENKYTTQINEVMDRMQEDGYEIIDIKLESQYDQGASGGATGFNTLIIYK
;
A
#
# COMPACT_ATOMS: atom_id res chain seq x y z
N MET A 1 -13.15 -5.80 10.26
CA MET A 1 -14.24 -5.53 11.24
C MET A 1 -14.21 -4.05 11.59
N GLY A 2 -15.38 -3.37 11.58
CA GLY A 2 -15.54 -1.94 11.85
C GLY A 2 -16.00 -1.15 10.62
N VAL A 3 -17.11 -0.42 10.68
CA VAL A 3 -17.72 0.30 9.53
C VAL A 3 -16.75 1.29 8.84
N PHE A 4 -15.76 1.81 9.59
CA PHE A 4 -14.67 2.63 9.04
C PHE A 4 -13.76 1.88 8.06
N THR A 5 -13.54 0.57 8.28
CA THR A 5 -12.71 -0.24 7.38
C THR A 5 -13.38 -0.49 6.04
N LYS A 6 -14.72 -0.50 5.96
CA LYS A 6 -15.44 -0.75 4.69
C LYS A 6 -15.24 0.38 3.68
N LYS A 7 -15.30 1.64 4.12
CA LYS A 7 -15.07 2.80 3.24
C LYS A 7 -13.60 2.90 2.82
N GLN A 8 -12.68 2.62 3.74
CA GLN A 8 -11.24 2.58 3.44
C GLN A 8 -10.89 1.45 2.47
N LYS A 9 -11.45 0.25 2.70
CA LYS A 9 -11.34 -0.90 1.81
C LYS A 9 -11.89 -0.59 0.43
N GLN A 10 -13.10 -0.04 0.32
CA GLN A 10 -13.68 0.32 -0.98
C GLN A 10 -12.89 1.40 -1.73
N ALA A 11 -12.29 2.36 -1.03
CA ALA A 11 -11.38 3.33 -1.65
C ALA A 11 -10.07 2.68 -2.12
N SER A 12 -9.60 1.67 -1.39
CA SER A 12 -8.37 0.92 -1.72
C SER A 12 -8.60 -0.07 -2.86
N GLU A 13 -9.77 -0.73 -2.92
CA GLU A 13 -10.21 -1.56 -4.04
C GLU A 13 -10.26 -0.73 -5.33
N ARG A 14 -10.82 0.48 -5.27
CA ARG A 14 -10.83 1.39 -6.42
C ARG A 14 -9.42 1.78 -6.85
N LEU A 15 -8.56 2.12 -5.91
CA LEU A 15 -7.16 2.43 -6.18
C LEU A 15 -6.45 1.26 -6.88
N TYR A 16 -6.69 0.03 -6.42
CA TYR A 16 -6.11 -1.15 -7.05
C TYR A 16 -6.54 -1.27 -8.52
N GLU A 17 -7.84 -1.21 -8.78
CA GLU A 17 -8.38 -1.35 -10.14
C GLU A 17 -8.02 -0.18 -11.06
N SER A 18 -7.97 1.06 -10.56
CA SER A 18 -7.79 2.25 -11.39
C SER A 18 -6.34 2.70 -11.55
N GLU A 19 -5.46 2.37 -10.60
CA GLU A 19 -4.10 2.94 -10.58
C GLU A 19 -3.02 1.89 -10.39
N ILE A 20 -3.27 0.73 -9.79
CA ILE A 20 -2.21 -0.27 -9.56
C ILE A 20 -2.18 -1.30 -10.68
N LYS A 21 -3.34 -1.85 -11.03
CA LYS A 21 -3.47 -2.95 -11.99
C LYS A 21 -2.89 -2.62 -13.37
N GLU A 22 -2.95 -1.35 -13.79
CA GLU A 22 -2.36 -0.89 -15.06
C GLU A 22 -0.83 -0.99 -15.09
N TYR A 23 -0.16 -0.90 -13.95
CA TYR A 23 1.30 -0.99 -13.86
C TYR A 23 1.80 -2.38 -13.46
N LEU A 24 0.91 -3.33 -13.22
CA LEU A 24 1.31 -4.71 -13.00
C LEU A 24 1.67 -5.35 -14.34
N HIS A 25 2.92 -5.77 -14.45
CA HIS A 25 3.36 -6.63 -15.54
C HIS A 25 2.59 -7.96 -15.57
N GLU A 26 2.45 -8.53 -16.76
CA GLU A 26 1.93 -9.88 -16.94
C GLU A 26 2.81 -10.90 -16.20
N GLN A 27 2.23 -12.06 -15.84
CA GLN A 27 2.94 -13.17 -15.19
C GLN A 27 3.89 -13.88 -16.18
N ASP A 28 4.97 -13.18 -16.53
CA ASP A 28 6.00 -13.61 -17.47
C ASP A 28 7.11 -14.47 -16.82
N GLY A 29 7.03 -14.65 -15.50
CA GLY A 29 8.00 -15.40 -14.72
C GLY A 29 9.26 -14.61 -14.33
N PHE A 30 9.35 -13.33 -14.70
CA PHE A 30 10.37 -12.42 -14.21
C PHE A 30 9.95 -11.76 -12.90
N LYS A 31 10.93 -11.14 -12.23
CA LYS A 31 10.66 -10.37 -11.01
C LYS A 31 10.44 -8.92 -11.39
N HIS A 32 9.33 -8.38 -10.94
CA HIS A 32 8.93 -7.00 -11.19
C HIS A 32 8.85 -6.23 -9.87
N ILE A 33 8.82 -4.92 -9.97
CA ILE A 33 8.74 -4.02 -8.83
C ILE A 33 7.52 -3.11 -8.95
N LEU A 34 6.84 -2.91 -7.82
CA LEU A 34 5.76 -1.94 -7.68
C LEU A 34 6.10 -1.04 -6.50
N MET A 35 6.18 0.27 -6.73
CA MET A 35 6.40 1.26 -5.66
C MET A 35 5.09 2.00 -5.37
N ILE A 36 4.69 2.01 -4.10
CA ILE A 36 3.49 2.69 -3.61
C ILE A 36 3.91 3.76 -2.61
N ASN A 37 3.52 5.00 -2.90
CA ASN A 37 3.71 6.13 -1.99
C ASN A 37 2.41 6.34 -1.19
N SER A 38 2.53 6.45 0.13
CA SER A 38 1.38 6.64 1.01
C SER A 38 1.71 7.55 2.19
N PHE A 39 0.68 8.08 2.85
CA PHE A 39 0.82 8.93 4.03
C PHE A 39 0.10 8.33 5.23
N SER A 40 0.80 8.29 6.36
CA SER A 40 0.22 7.99 7.68
C SER A 40 -1.01 8.85 7.99
N ARG A 41 -1.92 8.33 8.82
CA ARG A 41 -3.04 9.08 9.37
C ARG A 41 -2.59 10.05 10.47
N TRP A 42 -1.50 9.75 11.17
CA TRP A 42 -0.93 10.55 12.26
C TRP A 42 0.61 10.47 12.21
N ALA A 43 1.31 11.60 12.27
CA ALA A 43 2.77 11.67 12.39
C ALA A 43 3.31 11.35 13.81
N ASN A 44 2.56 10.60 14.61
CA ASN A 44 2.87 10.48 16.03
C ASN A 44 3.55 9.15 16.35
N GLN A 45 4.69 9.23 17.04
CA GLN A 45 5.51 8.15 17.62
C GLN A 45 4.80 7.37 18.74
N ALA A 46 3.48 7.20 18.69
CA ALA A 46 2.78 6.33 19.62
C ALA A 46 3.02 4.86 19.22
N PHE A 47 3.29 3.99 20.19
CA PHE A 47 3.36 2.54 19.97
C PHE A 47 1.95 2.00 19.67
N THR A 48 1.53 2.15 18.42
CA THR A 48 0.20 1.78 17.93
C THR A 48 0.28 1.33 16.48
N VAL A 49 -0.73 0.57 16.03
CA VAL A 49 -0.83 0.14 14.63
C VAL A 49 -1.30 1.31 13.77
N GLU A 50 -0.55 1.62 12.71
CA GLU A 50 -0.96 2.61 11.69
C GLU A 50 -2.06 2.00 10.82
N ASN A 51 -3.30 2.14 11.26
CA ASN A 51 -4.43 1.39 10.70
C ASN A 51 -4.77 1.77 9.25
N LYS A 52 -4.44 2.97 8.78
CA LYS A 52 -4.76 3.42 7.42
C LYS A 52 -3.82 2.74 6.43
N TYR A 53 -2.52 2.91 6.63
CA TYR A 53 -1.46 2.28 5.87
C TYR A 53 -1.62 0.76 5.88
N THR A 54 -1.77 0.14 7.06
CA THR A 54 -1.94 -1.32 7.17
C THR A 54 -3.16 -1.81 6.38
N THR A 55 -4.30 -1.11 6.43
CA THR A 55 -5.49 -1.51 5.66
C THR A 55 -5.27 -1.37 4.15
N GLN A 56 -4.64 -0.27 3.70
CA GLN A 56 -4.43 0.00 2.29
C GLN A 56 -3.43 -0.98 1.67
N ILE A 57 -2.28 -1.21 2.32
CA ILE A 57 -1.26 -2.10 1.77
C ILE A 57 -1.72 -3.56 1.77
N ASN A 58 -2.46 -3.99 2.80
CA ASN A 58 -3.04 -5.33 2.82
C ASN A 58 -4.03 -5.55 1.69
N GLU A 59 -4.89 -4.56 1.40
CA GLU A 59 -5.81 -4.70 0.27
C GLU A 59 -5.06 -4.89 -1.05
N VAL A 60 -3.98 -4.13 -1.28
CA VAL A 60 -3.17 -4.30 -2.49
C VAL A 60 -2.55 -5.70 -2.56
N MET A 61 -1.96 -6.18 -1.46
CA MET A 61 -1.37 -7.51 -1.42
C MET A 61 -2.42 -8.61 -1.64
N ASP A 62 -3.56 -8.52 -0.97
CA ASP A 62 -4.66 -9.46 -1.11
C ASP A 62 -5.12 -9.53 -2.57
N ARG A 63 -5.32 -8.37 -3.23
CA ARG A 63 -5.75 -8.30 -4.64
C ARG A 63 -4.68 -8.81 -5.61
N MET A 64 -3.40 -8.51 -5.38
CA MET A 64 -2.31 -9.07 -6.19
C MET A 64 -2.27 -10.59 -6.09
N GLN A 65 -2.40 -11.13 -4.87
CA GLN A 65 -2.41 -12.58 -4.65
C GLN A 65 -3.67 -13.26 -5.20
N GLU A 66 -4.84 -12.59 -5.15
CA GLU A 66 -6.08 -13.03 -5.80
C GLU A 66 -5.93 -13.08 -7.33
N ASP A 67 -5.20 -12.13 -7.93
CA ASP A 67 -4.85 -12.10 -9.35
C ASP A 67 -3.73 -13.12 -9.71
N GLY A 68 -3.18 -13.84 -8.71
CA GLY A 68 -2.23 -14.95 -8.90
C GLY A 68 -0.75 -14.56 -8.80
N TYR A 69 -0.43 -13.31 -8.47
CA TYR A 69 0.96 -12.88 -8.29
C TYR A 69 1.58 -13.44 -7.00
N GLU A 70 2.86 -13.78 -7.07
CA GLU A 70 3.66 -14.18 -5.92
C GLU A 70 4.38 -12.96 -5.35
N ILE A 71 4.09 -12.61 -4.09
CA ILE A 71 4.83 -11.55 -3.37
C ILE A 71 6.14 -12.13 -2.84
N ILE A 72 7.27 -11.60 -3.34
CA ILE A 72 8.62 -12.08 -3.00
C ILE A 72 9.17 -11.34 -1.79
N ASP A 73 9.04 -10.00 -1.77
CA ASP A 73 9.60 -9.17 -0.71
C ASP A 73 8.87 -7.82 -0.66
N ILE A 74 8.89 -7.18 0.51
CA ILE A 74 8.33 -5.85 0.72
C ILE A 74 9.35 -5.01 1.48
N LYS A 75 9.75 -3.90 0.89
CA LYS A 75 10.66 -2.93 1.50
C LYS A 75 9.90 -1.67 1.85
N LEU A 76 10.22 -1.10 3.01
CA LEU A 76 9.59 0.12 3.50
C LEU A 76 10.65 1.17 3.79
N GLU A 77 10.42 2.38 3.30
CA GLU A 77 11.14 3.58 3.71
C GLU A 77 10.14 4.61 4.23
N SER A 78 10.45 5.22 5.36
CA SER A 78 9.63 6.28 5.95
C SER A 78 10.37 7.62 5.92
N GLN A 79 9.69 8.67 5.47
CA GLN A 79 10.19 10.03 5.49
C GLN A 79 9.30 10.91 6.37
N TYR A 80 9.91 11.64 7.30
CA TYR A 80 9.19 12.61 8.14
C TYR A 80 8.97 13.93 7.40
N ASP A 81 8.12 14.78 7.99
CA ASP A 81 7.78 16.13 7.50
C ASP A 81 7.27 16.18 6.06
N GLN A 82 6.48 15.18 5.67
CA GLN A 82 5.84 15.09 4.37
C GLN A 82 4.40 15.63 4.38
N GLY A 83 3.81 15.75 3.19
CA GLY A 83 2.46 16.25 2.98
C GLY A 83 2.37 17.78 2.93
N ALA A 84 1.22 18.31 2.49
CA ALA A 84 1.05 19.75 2.20
C ALA A 84 1.28 20.68 3.42
N SER A 85 1.11 20.17 4.64
CA SER A 85 1.32 20.92 5.89
C SER A 85 2.57 20.49 6.66
N GLY A 86 3.43 19.61 6.10
CA GLY A 86 4.66 19.13 6.74
C GLY A 86 4.45 18.31 8.02
N GLY A 87 3.24 17.80 8.25
CA GLY A 87 2.87 17.12 9.50
C GLY A 87 2.53 15.65 9.34
N ALA A 88 2.89 15.02 8.20
CA ALA A 88 2.63 13.61 7.92
C ALA A 88 3.94 12.84 7.73
N THR A 89 4.00 11.60 8.18
CA THR A 89 5.04 10.65 7.76
C THR A 89 4.61 10.04 6.43
N GLY A 90 5.45 10.20 5.41
CA GLY A 90 5.34 9.52 4.13
C GLY A 90 5.97 8.13 4.21
N PHE A 91 5.37 7.17 3.51
CA PHE A 91 5.86 5.80 3.39
C PHE A 91 6.00 5.45 1.91
N ASN A 92 7.20 5.03 1.53
CA ASN A 92 7.50 4.45 0.22
C ASN A 92 7.60 2.94 0.43
N THR A 93 6.67 2.21 -0.19
CA THR A 93 6.60 0.75 -0.09
C THR A 93 6.95 0.15 -1.43
N LEU A 94 8.05 -0.60 -1.50
CA LEU A 94 8.45 -1.32 -2.69
C LEU A 94 8.06 -2.79 -2.54
N ILE A 95 7.15 -3.26 -3.38
CA ILE A 95 6.73 -4.65 -3.48
C ILE A 95 7.53 -5.27 -4.62
N ILE A 96 8.27 -6.34 -4.33
CA ILE A 96 8.90 -7.20 -5.32
C ILE A 96 7.97 -8.38 -5.52
N TYR A 97 7.57 -8.64 -6.76
CA TYR A 97 6.60 -9.67 -7.09
C TYR A 97 7.00 -10.43 -8.35
N LYS A 98 6.29 -11.52 -8.62
CA LYS A 98 6.40 -12.35 -9.83
C LYS A 98 5.02 -12.76 -10.31
#